data_AF-A0A3B8HJY5-F1
#
_entry.id   AF-A0A3B8HJY5-F1
#
_cell.length_a   1.000
_cell.length_b   1.000
_cell.length_c   1.000
_cell.angle_alpha   90.00
_cell.angle_beta   90.00
_cell.angle_gamma   90.00
#
_symmetry.space_group_name_H-M   'P 1'
#
loop_
_entity.id
_entity.type
_entity.pdbx_description
1 polymer ?
#
loop_
_entity_poly.entity_id
_entity_poly.type
_entity_poly.pdbx_seq_one_letter_code
_entity_poly.pdbx_strand_id
1 'polypeptide(L)'
;PLDLAPLIIPPDLPSDLLERRPDIAAAERRMAAANANIGVAKAAFFPTIKFNGLAGFQSADISVLFDWPSRFWSVGPTLTLPLFQGGQLTASLRQAKTAHEETVAKYRTTVLTAFADVENNLAAEHLLASEYEQVMSALRSARKQLEIANNRYSSGLVTYLEVATAQNTALGTERTSMRLRGQQLVAVVSLIKSLGGGWQVTDHGDEVL
;
A
#
# COMPACT_ATOMS: atom_id res chain seq x y z
N PRO A 1 15.35 -5.13 -28.16
CA PRO A 1 14.41 -5.92 -27.33
C PRO A 1 14.93 -5.97 -25.88
N LEU A 2 14.18 -5.43 -24.92
CA LEU A 2 14.54 -5.56 -23.51
C LEU A 2 14.37 -7.03 -23.13
N ASP A 3 15.48 -7.73 -22.98
CA ASP A 3 15.56 -9.12 -22.54
C ASP A 3 15.44 -9.13 -21.01
N LEU A 4 14.20 -8.96 -20.54
CA LEU A 4 13.88 -9.15 -19.14
C LEU A 4 13.68 -10.64 -18.94
N ALA A 5 14.73 -11.32 -18.49
CA ALA A 5 14.65 -12.68 -17.99
C ALA A 5 13.50 -12.79 -16.98
N PRO A 6 12.77 -13.92 -16.92
CA PRO A 6 11.74 -14.13 -15.93
C PRO A 6 12.38 -14.00 -14.54
N LEU A 7 11.98 -12.96 -13.80
CA LEU A 7 12.40 -12.75 -12.42
C LEU A 7 11.82 -13.89 -11.59
N ILE A 8 12.65 -14.88 -11.26
CA ILE A 8 12.28 -15.98 -10.38
C ILE A 8 12.19 -15.39 -8.97
N ILE A 9 10.99 -15.34 -8.43
CA ILE A 9 10.72 -14.84 -7.08
C ILE A 9 10.91 -16.02 -6.12
N PRO A 10 11.68 -15.87 -5.03
CA PRO A 10 11.72 -16.88 -4.00
C PRO A 10 10.31 -17.10 -3.41
N PRO A 11 9.82 -18.34 -3.31
CA PRO A 11 8.46 -18.65 -2.86
C PRO A 11 8.24 -18.44 -1.36
N ASP A 12 9.30 -18.25 -0.58
CA ASP A 12 9.18 -17.90 0.83
C ASP A 12 8.86 -16.41 0.96
N LEU A 13 7.66 -16.10 1.45
CA LEU A 13 7.32 -14.77 1.97
C LEU A 13 8.02 -14.63 3.33
N PRO A 14 9.13 -13.91 3.46
CA PRO A 14 9.61 -13.54 4.77
C PRO A 14 8.57 -12.59 5.36
N SER A 15 8.17 -12.82 6.60
CA SER A 15 7.46 -11.82 7.42
C SER A 15 8.07 -10.42 7.29
N ASP A 16 9.37 -10.36 7.03
CA ASP A 16 10.17 -9.15 6.82
C ASP A 16 9.75 -8.31 5.59
N LEU A 17 9.11 -8.91 4.58
CA LEU A 17 8.58 -8.17 3.42
C LEU A 17 7.30 -7.39 3.76
N LEU A 18 6.56 -7.81 4.78
CA LEU A 18 5.39 -7.07 5.27
C LEU A 18 5.79 -5.87 6.12
N GLU A 19 6.86 -5.99 6.90
CA GLU A 19 7.39 -4.86 7.71
C GLU A 19 7.86 -3.69 6.84
N ARG A 20 8.25 -3.96 5.59
CA ARG A 20 8.70 -2.93 4.65
C ARG A 20 7.56 -2.19 3.96
N ARG A 21 6.32 -2.71 4.02
CA ARG A 21 5.22 -2.06 3.32
C ARG A 21 4.76 -0.77 4.05
N PRO A 22 4.70 0.38 3.35
CA PRO A 22 4.36 1.66 3.97
C PRO A 22 2.90 1.73 4.44
N ASP A 23 1.98 0.95 3.87
CA ASP A 23 0.58 0.87 4.30
C ASP A 23 0.43 0.19 5.66
N ILE A 24 1.14 -0.91 5.90
CA ILE A 24 1.18 -1.62 7.18
C ILE A 24 1.81 -0.73 8.26
N ALA A 25 2.97 -0.12 7.98
CA ALA A 25 3.62 0.81 8.90
C ALA A 25 2.71 1.99 9.25
N ALA A 26 2.00 2.56 8.27
CA ALA A 26 1.04 3.63 8.51
C ALA A 26 -0.15 3.17 9.37
N ALA A 27 -0.65 1.95 9.17
CA ALA A 27 -1.72 1.37 9.98
C ALA A 27 -1.28 1.13 11.43
N GLU A 28 -0.07 0.62 11.64
CA GLU A 28 0.52 0.45 12.97
C GLU A 28 0.65 1.79 13.71
N ARG A 29 1.17 2.83 13.06
CA ARG A 29 1.30 4.17 13.66
C ARG A 29 -0.05 4.76 14.05
N ARG A 30 -1.10 4.53 13.24
CA ARG A 30 -2.48 4.94 13.60
C ARG A 30 -3.00 4.18 14.81
N MET A 31 -2.75 2.87 14.90
CA MET A 31 -3.10 2.06 16.06
C MET A 31 -2.39 2.54 17.33
N ALA A 32 -1.09 2.85 17.23
CA ALA A 32 -0.31 3.40 18.33
C ALA A 32 -0.84 4.76 18.81
N ALA A 33 -1.21 5.66 17.87
CA ALA A 33 -1.82 6.94 18.19
C ALA A 33 -3.17 6.78 18.90
N ALA A 34 -4.00 5.83 18.47
CA ALA A 34 -5.27 5.52 19.13
C ALA A 34 -5.07 4.96 20.54
N ASN A 35 -4.04 4.13 20.76
CA ASN A 35 -3.67 3.66 22.08
C ASN A 35 -3.22 4.82 22.99
N ALA A 36 -2.43 5.77 22.48
CA ALA A 36 -2.04 6.96 23.23
C ALA A 36 -3.25 7.81 23.67
N ASN A 37 -4.28 7.90 22.82
CA ASN A 37 -5.52 8.61 23.14
C ASN A 37 -6.31 7.95 24.30
N ILE A 38 -6.18 6.64 24.52
CA ILE A 38 -6.72 5.99 25.73
C ILE A 38 -6.04 6.57 26.97
N GLY A 39 -4.72 6.79 26.92
CA GLY A 39 -3.96 7.45 27.98
C GLY A 39 -4.47 8.86 28.26
N VAL A 40 -4.73 9.66 27.21
CA VAL A 40 -5.32 11.01 27.33
C VAL A 40 -6.71 10.96 27.97
N ALA A 41 -7.58 10.05 27.53
CA ALA A 41 -8.91 9.89 28.11
C ALA A 41 -8.84 9.43 29.58
N LYS A 42 -7.88 8.58 29.93
CA LYS A 42 -7.64 8.14 31.31
C LYS A 42 -7.09 9.28 32.18
N ALA A 43 -6.27 10.17 31.62
CA ALA A 43 -5.73 11.33 32.33
C ALA A 43 -6.83 12.31 32.79
N ALA A 44 -7.97 12.36 32.10
CA ALA A 44 -9.10 13.21 32.47
C ALA A 44 -9.76 12.84 33.82
N PHE A 45 -9.47 11.64 34.37
CA PHE A 45 -9.90 11.26 35.72
C PHE A 45 -9.01 11.83 36.84
N PHE A 46 -7.86 12.38 36.48
CA PHE A 46 -6.89 12.93 37.42
C PHE A 46 -7.02 14.46 37.51
N PRO A 47 -6.54 15.07 38.62
CA PRO A 47 -6.56 16.51 38.75
C PRO A 47 -5.68 17.17 37.68
N THR A 48 -6.21 18.21 37.04
CA THR A 48 -5.43 19.06 36.13
C THR A 48 -4.82 20.21 36.92
N ILE A 49 -3.49 20.35 36.84
CA ILE A 49 -2.74 21.47 37.42
C ILE A 49 -2.37 22.43 36.30
N LYS A 50 -2.87 23.67 36.34
CA LYS A 50 -2.48 24.74 35.42
C LYS A 50 -1.66 25.77 36.17
N PHE A 51 -0.54 26.23 35.60
CA PHE A 51 0.23 27.33 36.17
C PHE A 51 -0.11 28.61 35.41
N ASN A 52 -0.66 29.59 36.11
CA ASN A 52 -1.05 30.87 35.54
C ASN A 52 -0.09 31.95 36.04
N GLY A 53 0.25 32.87 35.14
CA GLY A 53 1.04 34.05 35.45
C GLY A 53 0.53 35.23 34.61
N LEU A 54 0.36 36.39 35.24
CA LEU A 54 -0.03 37.63 34.61
C LEU A 54 0.87 38.74 35.14
N ALA A 55 1.27 39.67 34.27
CA ALA A 55 1.98 40.88 34.65
C ALA A 55 1.54 42.00 33.72
N GLY A 56 1.48 43.23 34.24
CA GLY A 56 1.05 44.38 33.45
C GLY A 56 0.91 45.63 34.29
N PHE A 57 0.07 46.53 33.79
CA PHE A 57 -0.28 47.77 34.45
C PHE A 57 -1.77 47.81 34.75
N GLN A 58 -2.15 48.25 35.95
CA GLN A 58 -3.52 48.40 36.39
C GLN A 58 -3.66 49.72 37.13
N SER A 59 -4.58 50.56 36.69
CA SER A 59 -4.86 51.86 37.29
C SER A 59 -6.34 52.21 37.13
N ALA A 60 -6.90 52.95 38.09
CA ALA A 60 -8.25 53.53 37.99
C ALA A 60 -8.30 54.76 37.06
N ASP A 61 -7.17 55.47 36.94
CA ASP A 61 -6.99 56.63 36.07
C ASP A 61 -6.03 56.31 34.92
N ILE A 62 -6.41 56.66 33.69
CA ILE A 62 -5.58 56.38 32.50
C ILE A 62 -4.31 57.22 32.44
N SER A 63 -4.30 58.39 33.10
CA SER A 63 -3.17 59.33 33.12
C SER A 63 -1.95 58.79 33.85
N VAL A 64 -2.14 57.90 34.84
CA VAL A 64 -1.06 57.30 35.64
C VAL A 64 -0.85 55.82 35.30
N LEU A 65 -1.49 55.31 34.24
CA LEU A 65 -1.48 53.89 33.90
C LEU A 65 -0.07 53.30 33.73
N PHE A 66 0.89 54.08 33.21
CA PHE A 66 2.26 53.63 32.97
C PHE A 66 3.25 54.01 34.08
N ASP A 67 2.77 54.53 35.21
CA ASP A 67 3.64 54.91 36.32
C ASP A 67 4.19 53.71 37.07
N TRP A 68 5.31 53.91 37.79
CA TRP A 68 5.99 52.86 38.56
C TRP A 68 5.05 52.12 39.55
N PRO A 69 4.13 52.79 40.28
CA PRO A 69 3.19 52.12 41.19
C PRO A 69 2.08 51.34 40.49
N SER A 70 1.78 51.61 39.22
CA SER A 70 0.67 50.98 38.49
C SER A 70 1.02 49.59 37.96
N ARG A 71 2.26 49.12 38.14
CA ARG A 71 2.62 47.74 37.80
C ARG A 71 2.05 46.74 38.77
N PHE A 72 1.50 45.68 38.22
CA PHE A 72 1.04 44.53 38.98
C PHE A 72 1.52 43.23 38.33
N TRP A 73 1.59 42.19 39.14
CA TRP A 73 1.79 40.82 38.67
C TRP A 73 1.06 39.87 39.60
N SER A 74 0.66 38.73 39.06
CA SER A 74 0.07 37.62 39.82
C SER A 74 0.58 36.31 39.23
N VAL A 75 0.91 35.37 40.10
CA VAL A 75 1.31 34.02 39.71
C VAL A 75 0.67 33.04 40.66
N GLY A 76 0.17 31.93 40.14
CA GLY A 76 -0.42 30.90 40.97
C GLY A 76 -0.90 29.69 40.17
N PRO A 77 -0.86 28.49 40.76
CA PRO A 77 -1.46 27.32 40.15
C PRO A 77 -2.99 27.33 40.32
N THR A 78 -3.69 26.70 39.39
CA THR A 78 -5.11 26.35 39.50
C THR A 78 -5.25 24.84 39.37
N LEU A 79 -5.96 24.25 40.34
CA LEU A 79 -6.24 22.83 40.40
C LEU A 79 -7.71 22.58 40.03
N THR A 80 -7.98 21.63 39.15
CA THR A 80 -9.35 21.22 38.81
C THR A 80 -9.46 19.71 38.85
N LEU A 81 -10.36 19.19 39.68
CA LEU A 81 -10.67 17.77 39.78
C LEU A 81 -12.17 17.56 39.60
N PRO A 82 -12.61 16.84 38.55
CA PRO A 82 -14.03 16.53 38.39
C PRO A 82 -14.49 15.48 39.40
N LEU A 83 -15.44 15.84 40.27
CA LEU A 83 -16.05 14.92 41.24
C LEU A 83 -17.23 14.15 40.65
N PHE A 84 -18.05 14.81 39.83
CA PHE A 84 -19.21 14.21 39.19
C PHE A 84 -19.48 14.87 37.82
N GLN A 85 -19.59 14.05 36.77
CA GLN A 85 -19.92 14.48 35.40
C GLN A 85 -20.95 13.58 34.72
N GLY A 86 -21.84 12.93 35.49
CA GLY A 86 -22.91 12.10 34.90
C GLY A 86 -22.45 10.96 33.99
N GLY A 87 -21.25 10.41 34.21
CA GLY A 87 -20.68 9.33 33.39
C GLY A 87 -19.95 9.77 32.12
N GLN A 88 -19.84 11.08 31.86
CA GLN A 88 -19.14 11.62 30.68
C GLN A 88 -17.70 11.09 30.54
N LEU A 89 -16.90 11.10 31.60
CA LEU A 89 -15.51 10.61 31.57
C LEU A 89 -15.43 9.11 31.23
N THR A 90 -16.34 8.30 31.78
CA THR A 90 -16.43 6.87 31.50
C THR A 90 -16.83 6.62 30.05
N ALA A 91 -17.78 7.39 29.52
CA ALA A 91 -18.18 7.32 28.12
C ALA A 91 -17.03 7.71 27.18
N SER A 92 -16.30 8.79 27.46
CA SER A 92 -15.13 9.21 26.69
C SER A 92 -14.01 8.18 26.71
N LEU A 93 -13.74 7.55 27.87
CA LEU A 93 -12.78 6.45 27.96
C LEU A 93 -13.22 5.23 27.15
N ARG A 94 -14.51 4.88 27.20
CA ARG A 94 -15.07 3.78 26.40
C ARG A 94 -14.95 4.08 24.90
N GLN A 95 -15.28 5.29 24.48
CA GLN A 95 -15.12 5.74 23.09
C GLN A 95 -13.66 5.62 22.63
N ALA A 96 -12.69 6.07 23.43
CA ALA A 96 -11.27 5.95 23.11
C ALA A 96 -10.81 4.49 22.96
N LYS A 97 -11.29 3.59 23.84
CA LYS A 97 -11.02 2.15 23.75
C LYS A 97 -11.60 1.53 22.49
N THR A 98 -12.87 1.82 22.17
CA THR A 98 -13.51 1.32 20.96
C THR A 98 -12.84 1.85 19.69
N ALA A 99 -12.41 3.12 19.68
CA ALA A 99 -11.62 3.66 18.57
C ALA A 99 -10.28 2.93 18.39
N HIS A 100 -9.63 2.52 19.48
CA HIS A 100 -8.43 1.69 19.41
C HIS A 100 -8.74 0.29 18.85
N GLU A 101 -9.81 -0.37 19.31
CA GLU A 101 -10.25 -1.66 18.78
C GLU A 101 -10.52 -1.60 17.27
N GLU A 102 -11.16 -0.52 16.80
CA GLU A 102 -11.36 -0.25 15.37
C GLU A 102 -10.02 -0.16 14.62
N THR A 103 -9.02 0.53 15.19
CA THR A 103 -7.70 0.64 14.57
C THR A 103 -6.94 -0.69 14.55
N VAL A 104 -7.11 -1.54 15.56
CA VAL A 104 -6.58 -2.91 15.59
C VAL A 104 -7.21 -3.74 14.47
N ALA A 105 -8.53 -3.65 14.27
CA ALA A 105 -9.21 -4.33 13.18
C ALA A 105 -8.71 -3.84 11.82
N LYS A 106 -8.58 -2.52 11.62
CA LYS A 106 -8.03 -1.93 10.39
C LYS A 106 -6.60 -2.39 10.10
N TYR A 107 -5.74 -2.46 11.12
CA TYR A 107 -4.40 -3.01 10.99
C TYR A 107 -4.42 -4.46 10.52
N ARG A 108 -5.23 -5.32 11.16
CA ARG A 108 -5.39 -6.73 10.75
C ARG A 108 -5.89 -6.86 9.31
N THR A 109 -6.90 -6.08 8.90
CA THR A 109 -7.38 -6.08 7.52
C THR A 109 -6.28 -5.65 6.55
N THR A 110 -5.50 -4.62 6.88
CA THR A 110 -4.38 -4.15 6.03
C THR A 110 -3.36 -5.27 5.81
N VAL A 111 -3.00 -5.99 6.89
CA VAL A 111 -2.08 -7.14 6.81
C VAL A 111 -2.66 -8.27 5.95
N LEU A 112 -3.93 -8.64 6.18
CA LEU A 112 -4.59 -9.70 5.40
C LEU A 112 -4.71 -9.36 3.91
N THR A 113 -5.04 -8.11 3.58
CA THR A 113 -5.06 -7.62 2.19
C THR A 113 -3.67 -7.67 1.58
N ALA A 114 -2.64 -7.28 2.33
CA ALA A 114 -1.26 -7.36 1.86
C ALA A 114 -0.83 -8.80 1.54
N PHE A 115 -1.18 -9.77 2.38
CA PHE A 115 -0.96 -11.20 2.09
C PHE A 115 -1.72 -11.65 0.84
N ALA A 116 -3.01 -11.33 0.75
CA ALA A 116 -3.83 -11.68 -0.40
C ALA A 116 -3.28 -11.08 -1.71
N ASP A 117 -2.77 -9.84 -1.69
CA ASP A 117 -2.14 -9.22 -2.85
C ASP A 117 -0.91 -10.02 -3.32
N VAL A 118 -0.08 -10.52 -2.39
CA VAL A 118 1.10 -11.30 -2.74
C VAL A 118 0.71 -12.67 -3.30
N GLU A 119 -0.21 -13.38 -2.65
CA GLU A 119 -0.71 -14.67 -3.14
C GLU A 119 -1.33 -14.55 -4.53
N ASN A 120 -2.15 -13.50 -4.76
CA ASN A 120 -2.76 -13.24 -6.06
C ASN A 120 -1.71 -12.95 -7.14
N ASN A 121 -0.65 -12.20 -6.81
CA ASN A 121 0.44 -11.92 -7.76
C ASN A 121 1.24 -13.18 -8.09
N LEU A 122 1.51 -14.05 -7.11
CA LEU A 122 2.20 -15.32 -7.34
C LEU A 122 1.36 -16.29 -8.18
N ALA A 123 0.07 -16.41 -7.88
CA ALA A 123 -0.86 -17.22 -8.65
C ALA A 123 -1.01 -16.69 -10.09
N ALA A 124 -1.05 -15.36 -10.26
CA ALA A 124 -1.10 -14.75 -11.58
C ALA A 124 0.18 -15.04 -12.39
N GLU A 125 1.36 -14.98 -11.78
CA GLU A 125 2.63 -15.31 -12.44
C GLU A 125 2.63 -16.74 -12.99
N HIS A 126 2.26 -17.72 -12.15
CA HIS A 126 2.14 -19.11 -12.56
C HIS A 126 1.14 -19.33 -13.70
N LEU A 127 -0.03 -18.66 -13.63
CA LEU A 127 -1.05 -18.77 -14.68
C LEU A 127 -0.56 -18.15 -16.00
N LEU A 128 0.07 -16.96 -15.94
CA LEU A 128 0.62 -16.27 -17.11
C LEU A 128 1.73 -17.10 -17.78
N ALA A 129 2.56 -17.79 -16.99
CA ALA A 129 3.60 -18.68 -17.53
C ALA A 129 2.99 -19.82 -18.36
N SER A 130 1.94 -20.47 -17.85
CA SER A 130 1.22 -21.53 -18.59
C SER A 130 0.52 -21.01 -19.84
N GLU A 131 -0.13 -19.84 -19.76
CA GLU A 131 -0.79 -19.21 -20.91
C GLU A 131 0.23 -18.86 -22.01
N TYR A 132 1.42 -18.39 -21.62
CA TYR A 132 2.48 -18.03 -22.56
C TYR A 132 2.95 -19.22 -23.40
N GLU A 133 3.16 -20.39 -22.80
CA GLU A 133 3.56 -21.59 -23.52
C GLU A 133 2.50 -22.01 -24.56
N GLN A 134 1.22 -21.94 -24.19
CA GLN A 134 0.10 -22.30 -25.07
C GLN A 134 -0.02 -21.34 -26.26
N VAL A 135 0.04 -20.03 -26.00
CA VAL A 135 -0.04 -19.00 -27.06
C VAL A 135 1.16 -19.09 -28.01
N MET A 136 2.36 -19.35 -27.48
CA MET A 136 3.56 -19.55 -28.30
C MET A 136 3.46 -20.82 -29.17
N SER A 137 2.87 -21.90 -28.64
CA SER A 137 2.57 -23.10 -29.42
C SER A 137 1.55 -22.83 -30.53
N ALA A 138 0.45 -22.12 -30.21
CA ALA A 138 -0.55 -21.71 -31.19
C ALA A 138 0.02 -20.81 -32.29
N LEU A 139 0.94 -19.90 -31.94
CA LEU A 139 1.60 -19.02 -32.91
C LEU A 139 2.48 -19.82 -33.88
N ARG A 140 3.23 -20.81 -33.39
CA ARG A 140 4.02 -21.71 -34.25
C ARG A 140 3.13 -22.48 -35.22
N SER A 141 2.02 -23.04 -34.74
CA SER A 141 1.05 -23.76 -35.56
C SER A 141 0.38 -22.87 -36.61
N ALA A 142 -0.07 -21.67 -36.23
CA ALA A 142 -0.70 -20.73 -37.16
C ALA A 142 0.26 -20.25 -38.26
N ARG A 143 1.53 -19.98 -37.90
CA ARG A 143 2.57 -19.65 -38.89
C ARG A 143 2.85 -20.81 -39.84
N LYS A 144 2.89 -22.05 -39.33
CA LYS A 144 3.06 -23.23 -40.19
C LYS A 144 1.89 -23.43 -41.14
N GLN A 145 0.67 -23.19 -40.69
CA GLN A 145 -0.52 -23.30 -41.52
C GLN A 145 -0.57 -22.23 -42.62
N LEU A 146 -0.14 -21.00 -42.31
CA LEU A 146 0.04 -19.95 -43.32
C LEU A 146 1.10 -20.34 -44.37
N GLU A 147 2.22 -20.94 -43.95
CA GLU A 147 3.24 -21.47 -44.89
C GLU A 147 2.64 -22.54 -45.82
N ILE A 148 1.87 -23.48 -45.29
CA ILE A 148 1.21 -24.54 -46.07
C ILE A 148 0.19 -23.94 -47.06
N ALA A 149 -0.63 -22.99 -46.61
CA ALA A 149 -1.62 -22.32 -47.47
C ALA A 149 -0.94 -21.57 -48.63
N ASN A 150 0.16 -20.87 -48.35
CA ASN A 150 0.97 -20.20 -49.38
C ASN A 150 1.55 -21.18 -50.41
N ASN A 151 2.07 -22.33 -49.95
CA ASN A 151 2.62 -23.36 -50.83
C ASN A 151 1.53 -23.98 -51.72
N ARG A 152 0.35 -24.26 -51.16
CA ARG A 152 -0.81 -24.79 -51.92
C ARG A 152 -1.33 -23.79 -52.94
N TYR A 153 -1.41 -22.51 -52.57
CA TYR A 153 -1.84 -21.44 -53.47
C TYR A 153 -0.84 -21.28 -54.62
N SER A 154 0.46 -21.27 -54.33
CA SER A 154 1.53 -21.19 -55.34
C SER A 154 1.53 -22.39 -56.28
N SER A 155 1.08 -23.55 -55.80
CA SER A 155 0.90 -24.77 -56.59
C SER A 155 -0.46 -24.85 -57.32
N GLY A 156 -1.33 -23.83 -57.18
CA GLY A 156 -2.65 -23.78 -57.80
C GLY A 156 -3.71 -24.70 -57.18
N LEU A 157 -3.46 -25.26 -56.00
CA LEU A 157 -4.32 -26.25 -55.34
C LEU A 157 -5.48 -25.61 -54.54
N VAL A 158 -5.35 -24.35 -54.16
CA VAL A 158 -6.32 -23.63 -53.32
C VAL A 158 -6.50 -22.19 -53.80
N THR A 159 -7.59 -21.55 -53.38
CA THR A 159 -7.83 -20.14 -53.68
C THR A 159 -7.07 -19.22 -52.73
N TYR A 160 -6.88 -17.95 -53.13
CA TYR A 160 -6.26 -16.95 -52.27
C TYR A 160 -7.06 -16.69 -50.97
N LEU A 161 -8.37 -17.02 -50.96
CA LEU A 161 -9.19 -16.93 -49.75
C LEU A 161 -8.64 -17.79 -48.61
N GLU A 162 -8.09 -18.98 -48.91
CA GLU A 162 -7.48 -19.85 -47.89
C GLU A 162 -6.18 -19.27 -47.31
N VAL A 163 -5.40 -18.55 -48.13
CA VAL A 163 -4.23 -17.80 -47.68
C VAL A 163 -4.67 -16.65 -46.78
N ALA A 164 -5.67 -15.88 -47.20
CA ALA A 164 -6.18 -14.74 -46.44
C ALA A 164 -6.77 -15.16 -45.08
N THR A 165 -7.48 -16.29 -45.01
CA THR A 165 -7.99 -16.83 -43.73
C THR A 165 -6.85 -17.32 -42.84
N ALA A 166 -5.87 -18.04 -43.38
CA ALA A 166 -4.68 -18.46 -42.61
C ALA A 166 -3.86 -17.27 -42.10
N GLN A 167 -3.73 -16.20 -42.91
CA GLN A 167 -3.03 -14.99 -42.55
C GLN A 167 -3.76 -14.21 -41.45
N ASN A 168 -5.09 -14.10 -41.53
CA ASN A 168 -5.90 -13.49 -40.48
C ASN A 168 -5.77 -14.26 -39.14
N THR A 169 -5.75 -15.60 -39.18
CA THR A 169 -5.52 -16.43 -37.99
C THR A 169 -4.13 -16.18 -37.40
N ALA A 170 -3.07 -16.18 -38.22
CA ALA A 170 -1.71 -15.92 -37.77
C ALA A 170 -1.56 -14.52 -37.13
N LEU A 171 -2.12 -13.49 -37.76
CA LEU A 171 -2.12 -12.13 -37.23
C LEU A 171 -2.93 -12.01 -35.93
N GLY A 172 -4.06 -12.72 -35.81
CA GLY A 172 -4.85 -12.77 -34.58
C GLY A 172 -4.08 -13.37 -33.41
N THR A 173 -3.38 -14.49 -33.65
CA THR A 173 -2.54 -15.14 -32.63
C THR A 173 -1.33 -14.29 -32.26
N GLU A 174 -0.71 -13.62 -33.22
CA GLU A 174 0.41 -12.70 -32.98
C GLU A 174 -0.01 -11.46 -32.16
N ARG A 175 -1.19 -10.91 -32.42
CA ARG A 175 -1.75 -9.85 -31.56
C ARG A 175 -2.00 -10.35 -30.13
N THR A 176 -2.45 -11.59 -29.99
CA THR A 176 -2.69 -12.21 -28.68
C THR A 176 -1.39 -12.39 -27.89
N SER A 177 -0.31 -12.85 -28.54
CA SER A 177 1.00 -12.98 -27.87
C SER A 177 1.57 -11.63 -27.44
N MET A 178 1.42 -10.58 -28.24
CA MET A 178 1.84 -9.22 -27.88
C MET A 178 1.04 -8.66 -26.71
N ARG A 179 -0.27 -8.91 -26.65
CA ARG A 179 -1.11 -8.54 -25.51
C ARG A 179 -0.66 -9.24 -24.23
N LEU A 180 -0.38 -10.54 -24.30
CA LEU A 180 0.10 -11.32 -23.16
C LEU A 180 1.47 -10.83 -22.66
N ARG A 181 2.38 -10.47 -23.58
CA ARG A 181 3.66 -9.82 -23.24
C ARG A 181 3.43 -8.51 -22.48
N GLY A 182 2.47 -7.69 -22.92
CA GLY A 182 2.08 -6.47 -22.21
C GLY A 182 1.56 -6.74 -20.79
N GLN A 183 0.71 -7.76 -20.62
CA GLN A 183 0.20 -8.17 -19.31
C GLN A 183 1.31 -8.65 -18.38
N GLN A 184 2.29 -9.40 -18.90
CA GLN A 184 3.46 -9.84 -18.14
C GLN A 184 4.27 -8.66 -17.60
N LEU A 185 4.50 -7.62 -18.41
CA LEU A 185 5.20 -6.41 -17.98
C LEU A 185 4.43 -5.67 -16.87
N VAL A 186 3.10 -5.58 -16.99
CA VAL A 186 2.25 -4.97 -15.96
C VAL A 186 2.29 -5.78 -14.66
N ALA A 187 2.28 -7.12 -14.75
CA ALA A 187 2.37 -8.00 -13.59
C ALA A 187 3.71 -7.83 -12.85
N VAL A 188 4.83 -7.77 -13.58
CA VAL A 188 6.16 -7.51 -13.01
C VAL A 188 6.20 -6.16 -12.28
N VAL A 189 5.67 -5.09 -12.89
CA VAL A 189 5.61 -3.77 -12.24
C VAL A 189 4.72 -3.80 -10.99
N SER A 190 3.60 -4.51 -11.05
CA SER A 190 2.66 -4.64 -9.94
C SER A 190 3.26 -5.41 -8.77
N LEU A 191 4.05 -6.44 -9.05
CA LEU A 191 4.82 -7.19 -8.07
C LEU A 191 5.90 -6.32 -7.40
N ILE A 192 6.69 -5.59 -8.19
CA ILE A 192 7.71 -4.67 -7.64
C ILE A 192 7.05 -3.66 -6.68
N LYS A 193 5.86 -3.18 -7.02
CA LYS A 193 5.07 -2.29 -6.18
C LYS A 193 4.55 -2.99 -4.91
N SER A 194 4.00 -4.20 -5.02
CA SER A 194 3.41 -4.92 -3.87
C SER A 194 4.45 -5.36 -2.85
N LEU A 195 5.69 -5.58 -3.30
CA LEU A 195 6.86 -5.88 -2.46
C LEU A 195 7.49 -4.63 -1.80
N GLY A 196 6.85 -3.46 -1.90
CA GLY A 196 7.27 -2.24 -1.19
C GLY A 196 8.25 -1.34 -1.95
N GLY A 197 8.50 -1.60 -3.24
CA GLY A 197 9.27 -0.69 -4.10
C GLY A 197 10.73 -0.54 -3.66
N GLY A 198 11.56 -1.54 -3.93
CA GLY A 198 12.98 -1.47 -3.58
C GLY A 198 13.71 -2.80 -3.59
N TRP A 199 13.40 -3.71 -4.51
CA TRP A 199 14.21 -4.91 -4.68
C TRP A 199 15.60 -4.47 -5.19
N GLN A 200 16.54 -4.27 -4.25
CA GLN A 200 17.95 -4.45 -4.56
C GLN A 200 18.11 -5.93 -4.82
N VAL A 201 18.24 -6.30 -6.10
CA VAL A 201 18.75 -7.62 -6.47
C VAL A 201 20.06 -7.75 -5.70
N THR A 202 20.03 -8.38 -4.53
CA THR A 202 21.23 -8.88 -3.91
C THR A 202 21.65 -9.99 -4.85
N ASP A 203 22.51 -9.60 -5.78
CA ASP A 203 23.37 -10.49 -6.51
C ASP A 203 24.03 -11.38 -5.46
N HIS A 204 23.50 -12.58 -5.26
CA HIS A 204 24.25 -13.66 -4.63
C HIS A 204 25.26 -14.11 -5.70
N GLY A 205 26.22 -13.21 -5.98
CA GLY A 205 27.42 -13.54 -6.69
C GLY A 205 28.26 -14.40 -5.76
N ASP A 206 28.35 -15.68 -6.11
CA ASP A 206 29.54 -16.50 -5.95
C ASP A 206 30.47 -16.15 -4.78
N GLU A 207 30.18 -16.67 -3.59
CA GLU A 207 31.24 -17.08 -2.65
C GLU A 207 31.32 -18.61 -2.64
N VAL A 208 31.89 -19.14 -3.71
CA VAL A 208 32.66 -20.39 -3.68
C VAL A 208 34.13 -20.01 -3.79
N LEU A 209 34.81 -19.95 -2.65
CA LEU A 209 36.20 -20.40 -2.44
C LEU A 209 36.39 -20.85 -0.99
#